data_AF-A0A970WBF2-F1
#
_entry.id   AF-A0A970WBF2-F1
#
_cell.length_a   1.000
_cell.length_b   1.000
_cell.length_c   1.000
_cell.angle_alpha   90.00
_cell.angle_beta   90.00
_cell.angle_gamma   90.00
#
_symmetry.space_group_name_H-M   'P 1'
#
loop_
_entity.id
_entity.type
_entity.pdbx_description
1 polymer ?
#
loop_
_entity_poly.entity_id
_entity_poly.type
_entity_poly.pdbx_seq_one_letter_code
_entity_poly.pdbx_strand_id
1 'polypeptide(L)'
;DELFFAYFEDVDLSWRANSMGYKNMLCADAKCYHICGATTGAVRYNEFKSVQSGRNSILMPYKNMPILMFILNFIPLLLGYLLKILVFGLRGFWTPYLKGAKEAFAALPKVQKPKFRMKNLPYYVLIELWLFVDIFGYIGYRVRRALKIK
;
A
#
# COMPACT_ATOMS: atom_id res chain seq x y z
N ASP A 1 -11.07 -13.20 4.00
CA ASP A 1 -11.16 -11.89 3.33
C ASP A 1 -10.26 -11.96 2.12
N GLU A 2 -10.87 -12.10 0.95
CA GLU A 2 -10.21 -12.44 -0.32
C GLU A 2 -10.09 -11.23 -1.25
N LEU A 3 -10.32 -10.01 -0.73
CA LEU A 3 -10.35 -8.81 -1.56
C LEU A 3 -9.01 -8.54 -2.25
N PHE A 4 -7.90 -8.89 -1.59
CA PHE A 4 -6.55 -8.85 -2.16
C PHE A 4 -6.11 -10.26 -2.51
N PHE A 5 -6.33 -10.64 -3.77
CA PHE A 5 -5.86 -11.92 -4.30
C PHE A 5 -4.32 -11.99 -4.33
N ALA A 6 -3.66 -10.89 -4.74
CA ALA A 6 -2.21 -10.75 -4.77
C ALA A 6 -1.79 -9.28 -4.76
N TYR A 7 -0.62 -8.99 -4.19
CA TYR A 7 -0.09 -7.66 -3.87
C TYR A 7 -0.94 -6.89 -2.84
N PHE A 8 -0.31 -6.43 -1.75
CA PHE A 8 -0.90 -5.70 -0.61
C PHE A 8 -1.69 -6.55 0.41
N GLU A 9 -1.85 -7.86 0.22
CA GLU A 9 -2.44 -8.76 1.21
C GLU A 9 -1.67 -8.77 2.54
N ASP A 10 -0.34 -8.70 2.45
CA ASP A 10 0.60 -8.61 3.56
C ASP A 10 0.51 -7.25 4.27
N VAL A 11 0.43 -6.16 3.50
CA VAL A 11 0.25 -4.80 4.00
C VAL A 11 -1.11 -4.65 4.69
N ASP A 12 -2.17 -5.23 4.12
CA ASP A 12 -3.53 -5.24 4.68
C ASP A 12 -3.57 -5.96 6.02
N LEU A 13 -2.96 -7.16 6.10
CA LEU A 13 -2.86 -7.91 7.33
C LEU A 13 -2.06 -7.13 8.39
N SER A 14 -0.90 -6.60 8.01
CA SER A 14 -0.02 -5.83 8.88
C SER A 14 -0.69 -4.58 9.41
N TRP A 15 -1.43 -3.85 8.57
CA TRP A 15 -2.20 -2.68 8.98
C TRP A 15 -3.26 -3.04 10.00
N ARG A 16 -4.08 -4.07 9.72
CA ARG A 16 -5.14 -4.50 10.64
C ARG A 16 -4.56 -4.94 11.99
N ALA A 17 -3.47 -5.70 11.99
CA ALA A 17 -2.76 -6.11 13.19
C ALA A 17 -2.32 -4.88 14.02
N ASN A 18 -1.59 -3.95 13.41
CA ASN A 18 -1.14 -2.72 14.06
C ASN A 18 -2.32 -1.88 14.59
N SER A 19 -3.39 -1.73 13.81
CA SER A 19 -4.58 -0.95 14.19
C SER A 19 -5.34 -1.51 15.40
N MET A 20 -5.08 -2.77 15.76
CA MET A 20 -5.64 -3.48 16.92
C MET A 20 -4.63 -3.62 18.06
N GLY A 21 -3.40 -3.10 17.92
CA GLY A 21 -2.35 -3.16 18.94
C GLY A 21 -1.48 -4.40 18.91
N TYR A 22 -1.60 -5.25 17.90
CA TYR A 22 -0.66 -6.34 17.68
C TYR A 22 0.67 -5.80 17.16
N LYS A 23 1.75 -6.55 17.40
CA LYS A 23 3.10 -6.24 16.92
C LYS A 23 3.45 -7.15 15.76
N ASN A 24 3.80 -6.55 14.62
CA ASN A 24 4.39 -7.28 13.51
C ASN A 24 5.90 -7.41 13.77
N MET A 25 6.40 -8.64 13.89
CA MET A 25 7.80 -8.92 14.24
C MET A 25 8.50 -9.71 13.14
N LEU A 26 9.75 -9.35 12.87
CA LEU A 26 10.66 -10.13 12.03
C LEU A 26 11.38 -11.16 12.90
N CYS A 27 11.25 -12.44 12.57
CA CYS A 27 12.06 -13.51 13.15
C CYS A 27 13.31 -13.71 12.28
N ALA A 28 14.44 -13.12 12.66
CA ALA A 28 15.66 -13.14 11.86
C ALA A 28 16.29 -14.55 11.75
N ASP A 29 16.03 -15.43 12.72
CA ASP A 29 16.54 -16.80 12.73
C ASP A 29 15.81 -17.72 11.75
N ALA A 30 14.54 -17.41 11.43
CA ALA A 30 13.75 -18.16 10.47
C ALA A 30 14.12 -17.75 9.04
N LYS A 31 14.75 -18.65 8.29
CA LYS A 31 15.17 -18.41 6.90
C LYS A 31 14.25 -19.11 5.92
N CYS A 32 13.72 -18.36 4.95
CA CYS A 32 12.93 -18.89 3.83
C CYS A 32 13.60 -18.49 2.51
N TYR A 33 13.71 -19.44 1.58
CA TYR A 33 14.17 -19.15 0.22
C TYR A 33 12.99 -18.72 -0.64
N HIS A 34 13.08 -17.55 -1.26
CA HIS A 34 12.03 -16.99 -2.09
C HIS A 34 12.56 -16.67 -3.49
N ILE A 35 11.82 -17.11 -4.52
CA ILE A 35 12.07 -16.72 -5.90
C ILE A 35 11.18 -15.52 -6.22
N CYS A 36 11.80 -14.36 -6.39
CA CYS A 36 11.10 -13.11 -6.65
C CYS A 36 10.28 -13.20 -7.94
N GLY A 37 8.96 -13.01 -7.82
CA GLY A 37 8.06 -12.96 -8.97
C GLY A 37 7.92 -14.28 -9.73
N ALA A 38 8.19 -15.44 -9.13
CA ALA A 38 8.15 -16.74 -9.80
C ALA A 38 6.84 -17.01 -10.56
N THR A 39 5.70 -16.80 -9.89
CA THR A 39 4.37 -17.13 -10.44
C THR A 39 3.87 -16.10 -11.46
N THR A 40 4.29 -14.84 -11.32
CA THR A 40 3.73 -13.72 -12.10
C THR A 40 4.74 -13.05 -13.03
N GLY A 41 5.98 -13.54 -13.11
CA GLY A 41 7.08 -12.94 -13.88
C GLY A 41 7.44 -11.51 -13.44
N ALA A 42 7.03 -11.11 -12.22
CA ALA A 42 6.94 -9.71 -11.79
C ALA A 42 8.25 -9.08 -11.26
N VAL A 43 9.39 -9.63 -11.66
CA VAL A 43 10.72 -9.03 -11.40
C VAL A 43 10.79 -7.64 -12.06
N ARG A 44 10.06 -7.45 -13.18
CA ARG A 44 9.87 -6.16 -13.86
C ARG A 44 8.40 -5.74 -13.83
N TYR A 45 8.11 -4.50 -14.27
CA TYR A 45 6.73 -4.07 -14.48
C TYR A 45 6.08 -4.96 -15.53
N ASN A 46 4.90 -5.45 -15.23
CA ASN A 46 4.07 -6.22 -16.14
C ASN A 46 2.61 -5.79 -16.00
N GLU A 47 1.78 -6.23 -16.93
CA GLU A 47 0.37 -5.87 -16.98
C GLU A 47 -0.37 -6.30 -15.71
N PHE A 48 -0.25 -7.58 -15.32
CA PHE A 48 -0.93 -8.13 -14.15
C PHE A 48 -0.63 -7.35 -12.86
N LYS A 49 0.66 -7.11 -12.57
CA LYS A 49 1.11 -6.33 -11.42
C LYS A 49 0.60 -4.90 -11.48
N SER A 50 0.50 -4.31 -12.67
CA SER A 50 0.03 -2.93 -12.84
C SER A 50 -1.47 -2.81 -12.58
N VAL A 51 -2.28 -3.79 -13.02
CA VAL A 51 -3.71 -3.89 -12.64
C VAL A 51 -3.85 -4.06 -11.13
N GLN A 52 -3.18 -5.06 -10.54
CA GLN A 52 -3.28 -5.33 -9.10
C GLN A 52 -2.78 -4.15 -8.26
N SER A 53 -1.66 -3.52 -8.64
CA SER A 53 -1.14 -2.35 -7.95
C SER A 53 -2.07 -1.14 -8.07
N GLY A 54 -2.67 -0.90 -9.23
CA GLY A 54 -3.64 0.19 -9.43
C GLY A 54 -4.87 -0.03 -8.56
N ARG A 55 -5.44 -1.25 -8.61
CA ARG A 55 -6.62 -1.64 -7.84
C ARG A 55 -6.37 -1.58 -6.33
N ASN A 56 -5.38 -2.33 -5.86
CA ASN A 56 -5.19 -2.59 -4.44
C ASN A 56 -4.67 -1.34 -3.74
N SER A 57 -3.89 -0.50 -4.41
CA SER A 57 -3.44 0.74 -3.77
C SER A 57 -4.55 1.74 -3.47
N ILE A 58 -5.67 1.72 -4.22
CA ILE A 58 -6.86 2.54 -3.92
C ILE A 58 -7.69 1.90 -2.79
N LEU A 59 -7.91 0.58 -2.88
CA LEU A 59 -8.72 -0.15 -1.90
C LEU A 59 -8.07 -0.21 -0.52
N MET A 60 -6.75 -0.30 -0.45
CA MET A 60 -5.98 -0.44 0.79
C MET A 60 -6.30 0.63 1.83
N PRO A 61 -6.07 1.94 1.60
CA PRO A 61 -6.39 2.96 2.58
C PRO A 61 -7.89 3.05 2.84
N TYR A 62 -8.74 2.86 1.82
CA TYR A 62 -10.18 2.90 2.00
C TYR A 62 -10.70 1.83 2.97
N LYS A 63 -10.20 0.60 2.82
CA LYS A 63 -10.51 -0.58 3.64
C LYS A 63 -9.94 -0.50 5.05
N ASN A 64 -8.84 0.21 5.25
CA ASN A 64 -8.06 0.11 6.49
C ASN A 64 -8.09 1.37 7.36
N MET A 65 -8.32 2.55 6.77
CA MET A 65 -8.41 3.80 7.52
C MET A 65 -9.86 4.07 7.95
N PRO A 66 -10.10 4.27 9.26
CA PRO A 66 -11.31 4.95 9.72
C PRO A 66 -11.46 6.30 9.04
N ILE A 67 -12.70 6.82 8.96
CA ILE A 67 -13.00 8.00 8.15
C ILE A 67 -12.15 9.23 8.50
N LEU A 68 -11.84 9.43 9.78
CA LEU A 68 -11.02 10.55 10.24
C LEU A 68 -9.56 10.45 9.73
N MET A 69 -8.95 9.27 9.83
CA MET A 69 -7.60 9.03 9.28
C MET A 69 -7.58 9.20 7.76
N PHE A 70 -8.64 8.73 7.08
CA PHE A 70 -8.75 8.86 5.63
C PHE A 70 -8.83 10.33 5.19
N ILE A 71 -9.60 11.17 5.91
CA ILE A 71 -9.69 12.61 5.65
C ILE A 71 -8.34 13.28 5.92
N LEU A 72 -7.68 12.96 7.03
CA LEU A 72 -6.36 13.50 7.38
C LEU A 72 -5.32 13.19 6.29
N ASN A 73 -5.36 11.98 5.74
CA ASN A 73 -4.43 11.52 4.70
C ASN A 73 -4.86 11.87 3.27
N PHE A 74 -5.95 12.61 3.07
CA PHE A 74 -6.50 12.85 1.74
C PHE A 74 -5.49 13.52 0.80
N ILE A 75 -4.82 14.58 1.25
CA ILE A 75 -3.84 15.32 0.43
C ILE A 75 -2.61 14.46 0.10
N PRO A 76 -1.92 13.82 1.07
CA PRO A 76 -0.82 12.91 0.76
C PRO A 76 -1.20 11.77 -0.18
N LEU A 77 -2.37 11.16 0.01
CA LEU A 77 -2.86 10.10 -0.87
C LEU A 77 -3.09 10.61 -2.29
N LEU A 78 -3.75 11.76 -2.44
CA LEU A 78 -3.99 12.39 -3.75
C LEU A 78 -2.67 12.64 -4.49
N LEU A 79 -1.68 13.26 -3.83
CA LEU A 79 -0.36 13.51 -4.41
C LEU A 79 0.34 12.20 -4.80
N GLY A 80 0.26 11.18 -3.95
CA GLY A 80 0.80 9.84 -4.22
C GLY A 80 0.16 9.17 -5.43
N TYR A 81 -1.15 9.31 -5.62
CA TYR A 81 -1.85 8.77 -6.79
C TYR A 81 -1.50 9.51 -8.07
N LEU A 82 -1.40 10.85 -8.04
CA LEU A 82 -0.97 11.63 -9.20
C LEU A 82 0.44 11.24 -9.65
N LEU A 83 1.37 11.09 -8.69
CA LEU A 83 2.72 10.61 -8.97
C LEU A 83 2.72 9.18 -9.54
N LYS A 84 1.89 8.27 -8.99
CA LYS A 84 1.77 6.91 -9.52
C LYS A 84 1.26 6.90 -10.95
N ILE A 85 0.20 7.64 -11.24
CA ILE A 85 -0.37 7.77 -12.59
C ILE A 85 0.72 8.21 -13.57
N LEU A 86 1.48 9.26 -13.21
CA LEU A 86 2.61 9.74 -14.01
C LEU A 86 3.68 8.65 -14.21
N VAL A 87 4.14 7.99 -13.15
CA VAL A 87 5.24 7.00 -13.21
C VAL A 87 4.85 5.74 -13.97
N PHE A 88 3.67 5.17 -13.72
CA PHE A 88 3.16 4.03 -14.49
C PHE A 88 2.96 4.41 -15.94
N GLY A 89 2.52 5.64 -16.16
CA GLY A 89 2.34 6.21 -17.47
C GLY A 89 3.61 6.32 -18.30
N LEU A 90 4.64 6.95 -17.75
CA LEU A 90 5.97 7.05 -18.36
C LEU A 90 6.61 5.69 -18.62
N ARG A 91 6.12 4.61 -17.99
CA ARG A 91 6.59 3.23 -18.18
C ARG A 91 5.72 2.42 -19.15
N GLY A 92 4.71 3.03 -19.78
CA GLY A 92 3.83 2.36 -20.75
C GLY A 92 2.69 1.55 -20.13
N PHE A 93 2.40 1.73 -18.83
CA PHE A 93 1.37 0.96 -18.10
C PHE A 93 0.13 1.81 -17.75
N TRP A 94 -0.25 2.76 -18.62
CA TRP A 94 -1.48 3.55 -18.44
C TRP A 94 -2.74 2.68 -18.44
N THR A 95 -2.89 1.83 -19.47
CA THR A 95 -4.11 1.03 -19.65
C THR A 95 -4.33 0.00 -18.53
N PRO A 96 -3.29 -0.74 -18.06
CA PRO A 96 -3.50 -1.70 -16.97
C PRO A 96 -3.76 -0.99 -15.64
N TYR A 97 -3.10 0.15 -15.39
CA TYR A 97 -3.34 0.93 -14.18
C TYR A 97 -4.78 1.47 -14.13
N LEU A 98 -5.29 2.04 -15.23
CA LEU A 98 -6.67 2.52 -15.33
C LEU A 98 -7.69 1.38 -15.20
N LYS A 99 -7.40 0.20 -15.76
CA LYS A 99 -8.21 -1.01 -15.55
C LYS A 99 -8.28 -1.35 -14.06
N GLY A 100 -7.13 -1.41 -13.38
CA GLY A 100 -7.09 -1.63 -11.94
C GLY A 100 -7.87 -0.59 -11.14
N ALA A 101 -7.78 0.69 -11.52
CA ALA A 101 -8.55 1.75 -10.87
C ALA A 101 -10.07 1.55 -11.04
N LYS A 102 -10.54 1.21 -12.24
CA LYS A 102 -11.96 0.87 -12.48
C LYS A 102 -12.42 -0.31 -11.63
N GLU A 103 -11.61 -1.36 -11.53
CA GLU A 103 -11.90 -2.52 -10.67
C GLU A 103 -11.95 -2.14 -9.19
N ALA A 104 -11.12 -1.19 -8.73
CA ALA A 104 -11.20 -0.67 -7.37
C ALA A 104 -12.52 0.07 -7.13
N PHE A 105 -12.91 1.00 -8.00
CA PHE A 105 -14.17 1.74 -7.84
C PHE A 105 -15.39 0.82 -7.85
N ALA A 106 -15.39 -0.23 -8.67
CA ALA A 106 -16.45 -1.24 -8.66
C ALA A 106 -16.49 -2.07 -7.36
N ALA A 107 -15.35 -2.22 -6.67
CA ALA A 107 -15.25 -2.95 -5.42
C ALA A 107 -15.53 -2.10 -4.17
N LEU A 108 -15.32 -0.77 -4.23
CA LEU A 108 -15.50 0.13 -3.07
C LEU A 108 -16.85 -0.04 -2.34
N PRO A 109 -18.01 -0.15 -3.00
CA PRO A 109 -19.29 -0.32 -2.31
C PRO A 109 -19.40 -1.63 -1.52
N LYS A 110 -18.60 -2.64 -1.88
CA LYS A 110 -18.57 -3.95 -1.21
C LYS A 110 -17.61 -3.96 -0.01
N VAL A 111 -16.77 -2.93 0.13
CA VAL A 111 -15.78 -2.85 1.21
C VAL A 111 -16.42 -2.25 2.46
N GLN A 112 -16.37 -3.01 3.54
CA GLN A 112 -16.80 -2.51 4.84
C GLN A 112 -15.72 -1.61 5.44
N LYS A 113 -16.05 -0.32 5.62
CA LYS A 113 -15.12 0.64 6.21
C LYS A 113 -14.98 0.39 7.73
N PRO A 114 -13.76 0.44 8.29
CA PRO A 114 -13.56 0.24 9.72
C PRO A 114 -14.15 1.40 10.51
N LYS A 115 -14.84 1.06 11.61
CA LYS A 115 -15.34 2.06 12.57
C LYS A 115 -14.19 2.59 13.41
N PHE A 116 -14.17 3.90 13.62
CA PHE A 116 -13.22 4.52 14.53
C PHE A 116 -13.52 4.09 15.97
N ARG A 117 -12.49 3.66 16.70
CA ARG A 117 -12.60 3.21 18.10
C ARG A 117 -11.63 4.01 18.96
N MET A 118 -12.15 4.74 19.95
CA MET A 118 -11.32 5.54 20.87
C MET A 118 -10.25 4.70 21.58
N LYS A 119 -10.58 3.46 21.95
CA LYS A 119 -9.61 2.53 22.56
C LYS A 119 -8.39 2.21 21.68
N ASN A 120 -8.50 2.37 20.36
CA ASN A 120 -7.42 2.12 19.41
C ASN A 120 -6.69 3.42 18.99
N LEU A 121 -7.07 4.58 19.55
CA LEU A 121 -6.50 5.89 19.22
C LEU A 121 -4.96 5.93 19.30
N PRO A 122 -4.29 5.36 20.33
CA PRO A 122 -2.83 5.35 20.38
C PRO A 122 -2.20 4.67 19.17
N TYR A 123 -2.82 3.60 18.67
CA TYR A 123 -2.32 2.86 17.51
C TYR A 123 -2.57 3.62 16.20
N TYR A 124 -3.70 4.33 16.10
CA TYR A 124 -3.95 5.22 14.95
C TYR A 124 -2.90 6.33 14.89
N VAL A 125 -2.63 7.00 16.00
CA VAL A 125 -1.59 8.04 16.09
C VAL A 125 -0.22 7.47 15.73
N LEU A 126 0.11 6.29 16.25
CA LEU A 126 1.38 5.62 15.92
C LEU A 126 1.51 5.32 14.43
N ILE A 127 0.43 4.84 13.79
CA ILE A 127 0.40 4.60 12.34
C ILE A 127 0.61 5.91 11.56
N GLU A 128 -0.04 7.01 11.95
CA GLU A 128 0.16 8.31 11.30
C GLU A 128 1.60 8.81 11.45
N LEU A 129 2.21 8.64 12.63
CA LEU A 129 3.61 8.98 12.86
C LEU A 129 4.54 8.14 11.98
N TRP A 130 4.29 6.83 11.86
CA TRP A 130 5.05 5.97 10.96
C TRP A 130 4.92 6.41 9.50
N LEU A 131 3.69 6.64 9.01
CA LEU A 131 3.47 7.12 7.65
C LEU A 131 4.23 8.42 7.37
N PHE A 132 4.24 9.35 8.33
CA PHE A 132 4.96 10.61 8.20
C PHE A 132 6.48 10.41 8.19
N VAL A 133 7.04 9.68 9.14
CA VAL A 133 8.50 9.43 9.24
C VAL A 133 9.00 8.63 8.04
N ASP A 134 8.25 7.63 7.59
CA ASP A 134 8.61 6.75 6.49
C ASP A 134 8.66 7.49 5.15
N ILE A 135 7.92 8.59 4.98
CA ILE A 135 8.06 9.45 3.79
C ILE A 135 9.50 10.00 3.70
N PHE A 136 10.04 10.54 4.79
CA PHE A 136 11.41 11.06 4.82
C PHE A 136 12.44 9.94 4.67
N GLY A 137 12.20 8.79 5.33
CA GLY A 137 13.01 7.59 5.17
C GLY A 137 13.08 7.13 3.72
N TYR A 138 11.93 7.09 3.04
CA TYR A 138 11.81 6.72 1.64
C TYR A 138 12.50 7.73 0.72
N ILE A 139 12.30 9.03 0.93
CA ILE A 139 12.98 10.09 0.16
C ILE A 139 14.50 9.94 0.32
N GLY A 140 14.99 9.78 1.56
CA GLY A 140 16.41 9.57 1.85
C GLY A 140 16.97 8.33 1.16
N TYR A 141 16.24 7.21 1.18
CA TYR A 141 16.59 6.01 0.41
C TYR A 141 16.69 6.28 -1.10
N ARG A 142 15.73 7.01 -1.67
CA ARG A 142 15.71 7.34 -3.10
C ARG A 142 16.86 8.26 -3.49
N VAL A 143 17.19 9.26 -2.66
CA VAL A 143 18.33 10.16 -2.86
C VAL A 143 19.64 9.39 -2.80
N ARG A 144 19.87 8.57 -1.76
CA ARG A 144 21.08 7.73 -1.65
C ARG A 144 21.26 6.83 -2.88
N ARG A 145 20.19 6.20 -3.34
CA ARG A 145 20.21 5.35 -4.54
C ARG A 145 20.52 6.15 -5.81
N ALA A 146 19.97 7.36 -5.96
CA ALA A 146 20.26 8.23 -7.11
C ALA A 146 21.73 8.70 -7.11
N LEU A 147 22.27 8.99 -5.92
CA LEU A 147 23.67 9.38 -5.72
C LEU A 147 24.65 8.20 -5.64
N LYS A 148 24.17 6.95 -5.75
CA LYS A 148 24.94 5.71 -5.62
C LYS A 148 25.75 5.62 -4.31
N ILE A 149 25.25 6.24 -3.24
CA ILE A 149 25.83 6.16 -1.90
C ILE A 149 25.44 4.79 -1.32
N LYS A 150 26.43 3.98 -0.93
CA LYS A 150 26.22 2.68 -0.30
C LYS A 150 25.65 2.83 1.11
#